data_AF-A0A9Q1CR16-F1
#
_entry.id   AF-A0A9Q1CR16-F1
#
_cell.length_a   1.000
_cell.length_b   1.000
_cell.length_c   1.000
_cell.angle_alpha   90.00
_cell.angle_beta   90.00
_cell.angle_gamma   90.00
#
_symmetry.space_group_name_H-M   'P 1'
#
loop_
_entity.id
_entity.type
_entity.pdbx_description
1 polymer ?
#
loop_
_entity_poly.entity_id
_entity_poly.type
_entity_poly.pdbx_seq_one_letter_code
_entity_poly.pdbx_strand_id
1 'polypeptide(L)' 'MREMLFANDAALVSHTNDGLQRRIDQFAHACKEFALTISIKETQFMAQDAPSPPTIAINDSRLQTFDMKHEMSP' A
#
# COMPACT_ATOMS: atom_id res chain seq x y z
N MET A 1 11.01 25.31 10.42
CA MET A 1 10.19 24.93 9.24
C MET A 1 10.22 23.42 9.17
N ARG A 2 9.10 22.73 9.41
CA ARG A 2 9.01 21.29 9.11
C ARG A 2 8.80 21.21 7.61
N GLU A 3 9.80 20.71 6.91
CA GLU A 3 9.75 20.50 5.47
C GLU A 3 8.52 19.64 5.17
N MET A 4 7.57 20.25 4.48
CA MET A 4 6.34 19.65 4.00
C MET A 4 6.76 18.70 2.89
N LEU A 5 7.21 17.50 3.26
CA LEU A 5 7.55 16.44 2.31
C LEU A 5 6.24 15.98 1.66
N PHE A 6 5.87 16.66 0.57
CA PHE A 6 4.85 16.24 -0.38
C PHE A 6 5.33 14.98 -1.11
N ALA A 7 5.32 13.84 -0.43
CA ALA A 7 5.20 12.58 -1.13
C ALA A 7 3.73 12.48 -1.56
N ASN A 8 3.47 12.72 -2.85
CA ASN A 8 2.16 12.39 -3.44
C ASN A 8 1.91 10.87 -3.33
N ASP A 9 2.99 10.09 -3.41
CA ASP A 9 2.97 8.64 -3.44
C ASP A 9 3.94 8.05 -2.40
N ALA A 10 3.52 6.97 -1.75
CA ALA A 10 4.35 6.20 -0.82
C ALA A 10 4.35 4.72 -1.23
N ALA A 11 5.54 4.12 -1.32
CA ALA A 11 5.70 2.70 -1.62
C ALA A 11 6.03 1.91 -0.34
N LEU A 12 5.23 0.90 -0.03
CA LEU A 12 5.42 0.02 1.13
C LEU A 12 5.69 -1.40 0.65
N VAL A 13 6.78 -2.01 1.15
CA VAL A 13 7.21 -3.36 0.75
C VAL A 13 7.31 -4.28 1.97
N SER A 14 6.88 -5.52 1.79
CA SER A 14 6.98 -6.58 2.78
C SER A 14 7.08 -7.93 2.08
N HIS A 15 7.76 -8.89 2.71
CA HIS A 15 7.84 -10.27 2.23
C HIS A 15 6.64 -11.12 2.65
N THR A 16 5.76 -10.59 3.49
CA THR A 16 4.56 -11.28 4.00
C THR A 16 3.35 -10.34 3.99
N ASN A 17 2.16 -10.91 3.81
CA ASN A 17 0.88 -10.18 3.90
C ASN A 17 0.71 -9.51 5.27
N ASP A 18 0.97 -10.24 6.36
CA ASP A 18 0.84 -9.70 7.72
C ASP A 18 1.82 -8.55 7.98
N GLY A 19 3.05 -8.67 7.46
CA GLY A 19 4.03 -7.59 7.52
C GLY A 19 3.60 -6.36 6.71
N LEU A 20 2.93 -6.57 5.57
CA LEU A 20 2.41 -5.48 4.73
C LEU A 20 1.23 -4.79 5.41
N GLN A 21 0.29 -5.57 5.95
CA GLN A 21 -0.87 -5.07 6.70
C GLN A 21 -0.42 -4.21 7.88
N ARG A 22 0.53 -4.70 8.69
CA ARG A 22 1.06 -3.94 9.83
C ARG A 22 1.71 -2.60 9.42
N ARG A 23 2.43 -2.57 8.30
CA ARG A 23 3.04 -1.33 7.78
C ARG A 23 1.97 -0.36 7.29
N ILE A 24 0.96 -0.87 6.62
CA ILE A 24 -0.18 -0.09 6.13
C ILE A 24 -0.98 0.49 7.29
N ASP A 25 -1.23 -0.27 8.36
CA ASP A 25 -1.92 0.20 9.56
C ASP A 25 -1.12 1.31 10.26
N GLN A 26 0.19 1.15 10.38
CA GLN A 26 1.08 2.16 10.95
C GLN A 26 1.13 3.43 10.10
N PHE A 27 1.17 3.27 8.77
CA PHE A 27 1.14 4.39 7.84
C PHE A 27 -0.19 5.14 7.92
N ALA A 28 -1.32 4.43 7.93
CA ALA A 28 -2.65 5.01 8.10
C ALA A 28 -2.81 5.74 9.44
N HIS A 29 -2.29 5.16 10.52
CA HIS A 29 -2.27 5.80 11.83
C HIS A 29 -1.43 7.08 11.82
N ALA A 30 -0.21 7.04 11.27
CA ALA A 30 0.63 8.23 11.15
C ALA A 30 -0.04 9.32 10.30
N CYS A 31 -0.62 8.97 9.15
CA CYS A 31 -1.36 9.92 8.32
C CYS A 31 -2.50 10.58 9.10
N LYS A 32 -3.24 9.83 9.91
CA LYS A 32 -4.29 10.38 10.78
C LYS A 32 -3.74 11.38 11.79
N GLU A 33 -2.63 11.07 12.46
CA GLU A 33 -1.97 11.96 13.44
C GLU A 33 -1.44 13.24 12.79
N PHE A 34 -1.04 13.18 11.52
CA PHE A 34 -0.56 14.33 10.75
C PHE A 34 -1.65 15.03 9.93
N ALA A 35 -2.93 14.66 10.11
CA ALA A 35 -4.06 15.18 9.33
C ALA A 35 -3.90 15.04 7.81
N LEU A 36 -3.22 13.97 7.37
CA LEU A 36 -3.05 13.58 5.97
C LEU A 36 -4.14 12.58 5.57
N THR A 37 -4.71 12.78 4.38
CA THR A 37 -5.73 11.88 3.82
C THR A 37 -5.06 10.89 2.86
N ILE A 38 -5.25 9.59 3.09
CA ILE A 38 -4.80 8.55 2.16
C ILE A 38 -5.85 8.38 1.07
N SER A 39 -5.47 8.56 -0.19
CA SER A 39 -6.33 8.21 -1.33
C SER A 39 -6.25 6.71 -1.62
N ILE A 40 -7.22 5.97 -1.08
CA ILE A 40 -7.37 4.52 -1.28
C ILE A 40 -7.48 4.16 -2.78
N LYS A 41 -8.02 5.06 -3.61
CA LYS A 41 -8.16 4.86 -5.06
C LYS A 41 -6.83 4.80 -5.82
N GLU A 42 -5.81 5.51 -5.37
CA GLU A 42 -4.49 5.58 -6.03
C GLU A 42 -3.51 4.52 -5.50
N THR A 43 -3.91 3.77 -4.47
CA THR A 43 -3.03 2.79 -3.84
C THR A 43 -2.98 1.52 -4.69
N GLN A 44 -1.92 1.37 -5.48
CA GLN A 44 -1.67 0.17 -6.28
C GLN A 44 -0.86 -0.85 -5.47
N PHE A 45 -1.36 -2.10 -5.39
CA PHE A 45 -0.59 -3.21 -4.85
C PHE A 45 0.08 -3.97 -5.98
N MET A 46 1.40 -4.10 -5.85
CA MET A 46 2.24 -4.86 -6.76
C MET A 46 2.68 -6.13 -6.02
N ALA A 47 2.35 -7.30 -6.59
CA ALA A 47 2.76 -8.58 -6.06
C ALA A 47 3.63 -9.30 -7.09
N GLN A 48 4.91 -9.49 -6.77
CA GLN A 48 5.82 -10.29 -7.57
C GLN A 48 5.86 -11.71 -7.02
N ASP A 49 5.61 -12.70 -7.88
CA ASP A 49 5.67 -14.15 -7.57
C ASP A 49 4.77 -14.63 -6.41
N ALA A 50 3.78 -13.84 -5.99
CA ALA A 50 2.82 -14.29 -4.99
C ALA A 50 1.93 -15.41 -5.56
N PRO A 51 1.67 -16.50 -4.81
CA PRO A 51 0.74 -17.56 -5.21
C PRO A 51 -0.72 -17.08 -5.24
N SER A 52 -1.03 -16.02 -4.50
CA SER A 52 -2.32 -15.35 -4.46
C SER A 52 -2.12 -13.85 -4.22
N PRO A 53 -2.97 -12.98 -4.78
CA PRO A 53 -2.89 -11.54 -4.52
C PRO A 53 -3.01 -11.23 -3.02
N PRO A 54 -2.15 -10.36 -2.46
CA PRO A 54 -2.24 -9.93 -1.07
C PRO A 54 -3.62 -9.32 -0.78
N THR A 55 -4.28 -9.77 0.28
CA THR A 55 -5.49 -9.12 0.78
C THR A 55 -5.11 -8.16 1.88
N ILE A 56 -5.09 -6.86 1.56
CA ILE A 56 -4.74 -5.79 2.49
C ILE A 56 -5.93 -4.83 2.61
N ALA A 57 -6.17 -4.33 3.82
CA ALA A 57 -7.20 -3.35 4.11
C ALA A 57 -6.59 -2.06 4.67
N ILE A 58 -7.17 -0.91 4.31
CA ILE A 58 -6.93 0.38 4.97
C ILE A 58 -8.27 0.83 5.53
N ASN A 59 -8.34 1.10 6.85
CA ASN A 59 -9.56 1.59 7.51
C ASN A 59 -10.80 0.78 7.11
N ASP A 60 -10.71 -0.55 7.22
CA ASP A 60 -11.76 -1.53 6.87
C ASP A 60 -12.12 -1.62 5.37
N SER A 61 -11.49 -0.84 4.50
CA SER A 61 -11.67 -0.89 3.06
C SER A 61 -10.60 -1.76 2.41
N ARG A 62 -11.02 -2.81 1.69
CA ARG A 62 -10.11 -3.67 0.92
C ARG A 62 -9.56 -2.94 -0.30
N LEU A 63 -8.27 -3.10 -0.53
CA LEU A 63 -7.56 -2.48 -1.64
C LEU A 63 -7.58 -3.40 -2.87
N GLN A 64 -7.63 -2.82 -4.06
CA GLN A 64 -7.54 -3.58 -5.31
C GLN A 64 -6.08 -3.98 -5.57
N THR A 65 -5.86 -5.22 -5.97
CA THR A 65 -4.54 -5.74 -6.31
C THR A 65 -4.41 -5.89 -7.82
N PHE A 66 -3.32 -5.39 -8.39
CA PHE A 66 -2.96 -5.65 -9.78
C PHE A 66 -1.96 -6.81 -9.82
N ASP A 67 -2.32 -7.87 -10.54
CA ASP A 67 -1.46 -9.03 -10.73
C ASP A 67 -0.48 -8.74 -11.87
N MET A 68 0.82 -8.78 -11.58
CA MET A 68 1.88 -8.46 -12.55
C MET A 68 2.29 -9.66 -13.42
N LYS A 69 1.50 -10.75 -13.46
CA LYS A 69 1.84 -11.95 -14.25
C LYS A 69 1.51 -11.90 -15.75
N HIS A 70 1.03 -10.77 -16.28
CA HIS A 70 0.67 -10.63 -17.69
C HIS A 70 1.40 -9.48 -18.42
N GLU A 71 2.65 -9.18 -18.09
CA GLU A 71 3.46 -8.24 -18.91
C GLU A 71 4.94 -8.64 -19.07
N MET A 72 5.27 -9.92 -18.84
CA MET A 72 6.58 -10.46 -19.22
C MET A 72 6.41 -11.88 -19.78
N SER A 73 5.61 -12.01 -20.84
CA SER A 73 5.81 -13.11 -21.78
C SER A 73 6.76 -12.61 -22.87
N PRO A 74 7.88 -13.32 -23.14
CA PRO A 74 8.84 -12.93 -24.17
C PRO A 74 8.23 -12.96 -25.59
#